data_AF-A0A847C8K7-F1
#
_entry.id   AF-A0A847C8K7-F1
#
_cell.length_a   1.000
_cell.length_b   1.000
_cell.length_c   1.000
_cell.angle_alpha   90.00
_cell.angle_beta   90.00
_cell.angle_gamma   90.00
#
_symmetry.space_group_name_H-M   'P 1'
#
loop_
_entity.id
_entity.type
_entity.pdbx_description
1 polymer ?
#
loop_
_entity_poly.entity_id
_entity_poly.type
_entity_poly.pdbx_seq_one_letter_code
_entity_poly.pdbx_strand_id
1 'polypeptide(L)'
;LFEVGDTVTEKDLKYKFHTTVSAISKSISSKTNKNKIIEPMPVGKVATVFLLTIASFLIITLRPMLEYYGSGELVFVFLFPIIGLCAVLLASISSAKGVDLFLYIWGFLFGGVAFIGMAIDAYGYTPFYIPYAIFGFVCMVVVNFFLRTLPRRTAYGARLYGEIKGFRRFLQYAEKPKLEELVNENPSYFYDVLPYTYVLGLSSKWIKKFEGILSEPPDWYHSSSGTMSFVAFSHFMNSTMNTGMSAMSSSPGGGSGGGGGGFSGGGGGGGGGSSW
;
A
#
# COMPACT_ATOMS: atom_id res chain seq x y z
N LEU A 1 19.77 25.04 -16.76
CA LEU A 1 19.91 25.52 -15.35
C LEU A 1 21.14 26.42 -15.19
N PHE A 2 22.16 26.28 -16.03
CA PHE A 2 23.39 27.10 -16.06
C PHE A 2 23.49 27.99 -17.31
N GLU A 3 22.37 28.36 -17.92
CA GLU A 3 22.35 29.20 -19.14
C GLU A 3 22.84 30.64 -18.89
N VAL A 4 22.91 31.08 -17.63
CA VAL A 4 23.15 32.48 -17.24
C VAL A 4 24.36 32.62 -16.28
N GLY A 5 25.05 31.53 -15.92
CA GLY A 5 26.26 31.58 -15.09
C GLY A 5 26.61 30.27 -14.37
N ASP A 6 27.82 30.21 -13.81
CA ASP A 6 28.41 29.03 -13.14
C ASP A 6 27.89 28.79 -11.73
N THR A 7 27.11 29.72 -11.17
CA THR A 7 26.57 29.63 -9.81
C THR A 7 25.06 29.75 -9.80
N VAL A 8 24.40 28.80 -9.14
CA VAL A 8 22.95 28.74 -8.98
C VAL A 8 22.62 29.09 -7.55
N THR A 9 21.88 30.16 -7.32
CA THR A 9 21.54 30.60 -5.96
C THR A 9 20.23 29.96 -5.48
N GLU A 10 20.02 29.92 -4.16
CA GLU A 10 18.79 29.40 -3.55
C GLU A 10 17.52 30.06 -4.11
N LYS A 11 17.62 31.34 -4.49
CA LYS A 11 16.52 32.11 -5.10
C LYS A 11 16.14 31.60 -6.48
N ASP A 12 17.09 31.10 -7.27
CA ASP A 12 16.88 30.58 -8.63
C ASP A 12 16.21 29.19 -8.61
N LEU A 13 16.40 28.44 -7.51
CA LEU A 13 15.85 27.10 -7.30
C LEU A 13 14.49 27.10 -6.58
N LYS A 14 14.15 28.21 -5.91
CA LYS A 14 13.01 28.35 -4.97
C LYS A 14 11.65 27.92 -5.53
N TYR A 15 11.47 27.93 -6.85
CA TYR A 15 10.18 27.66 -7.51
C TYR A 15 10.20 26.61 -8.62
N LYS A 16 11.34 25.99 -8.94
CA LYS A 16 11.40 25.00 -10.04
C LYS A 16 11.34 23.55 -9.59
N PHE A 17 11.96 23.21 -8.46
CA PHE A 17 12.00 21.82 -7.98
C PHE A 17 10.90 21.49 -6.96
N HIS A 18 10.75 22.30 -5.91
CA HIS A 18 9.81 22.02 -4.82
C HIS A 18 8.34 21.99 -5.27
N THR A 19 7.92 22.98 -6.05
CA THR A 19 6.55 23.07 -6.61
C THR A 19 6.26 21.90 -7.54
N THR A 20 7.22 21.50 -8.37
CA THR A 20 7.09 20.37 -9.30
C THR A 20 6.96 19.05 -8.55
N VAL A 21 7.81 18.78 -7.56
CA VAL A 21 7.73 17.57 -6.74
C VAL A 21 6.41 17.54 -5.95
N SER A 22 6.00 18.66 -5.36
CA SER A 22 4.73 18.77 -4.63
C SER A 22 3.52 18.59 -5.54
N ALA A 23 3.54 19.19 -6.74
CA ALA A 23 2.49 19.04 -7.74
C ALA A 23 2.40 17.59 -8.26
N ILE A 24 3.54 16.94 -8.52
CA ILE A 24 3.60 15.53 -8.91
C ILE A 24 3.04 14.66 -7.78
N SER A 25 3.47 14.85 -6.53
CA SER A 25 2.95 14.12 -5.36
C SER A 25 1.43 14.30 -5.20
N LYS A 26 0.93 15.53 -5.37
CA LYS A 26 -0.51 15.83 -5.35
C LYS A 26 -1.27 15.17 -6.50
N SER A 27 -0.68 15.13 -7.70
CA SER A 27 -1.28 14.47 -8.86
C SER A 27 -1.34 12.94 -8.68
N ILE A 28 -0.28 12.32 -8.16
CA ILE A 28 -0.20 10.89 -7.86
C ILE A 28 -1.23 10.50 -6.79
N SER A 29 -1.37 11.33 -5.76
CA SER A 29 -2.29 11.08 -4.63
C SER A 29 -3.76 11.37 -4.93
N SER A 30 -4.07 11.98 -6.08
CA SER A 30 -5.43 12.33 -6.49
C SER A 30 -6.34 11.09 -6.62
N LYS A 31 -7.60 11.23 -6.22
CA LYS A 31 -8.61 10.14 -6.24
C LYS A 31 -8.78 9.56 -7.66
N THR A 32 -8.74 10.41 -8.68
CA THR A 32 -8.83 10.02 -10.10
C THR A 32 -7.68 9.11 -10.53
N ASN A 33 -6.43 9.44 -10.15
CA ASN A 33 -5.28 8.61 -10.52
C ASN A 33 -5.21 7.32 -9.70
N LYS A 34 -5.60 7.36 -8.42
CA LYS A 34 -5.74 6.14 -7.59
C LYS A 34 -6.77 5.18 -8.19
N ASN A 35 -7.92 5.69 -8.62
CA ASN A 35 -8.99 4.89 -9.24
C ASN A 35 -8.59 4.30 -10.61
N LYS A 36 -7.59 4.86 -11.29
CA LYS A 36 -7.02 4.26 -12.51
C LYS A 36 -6.13 3.04 -12.24
N ILE A 37 -5.65 2.87 -11.01
CA ILE A 37 -4.74 1.77 -10.61
C ILE A 37 -5.43 0.76 -9.68
N ILE A 38 -6.41 1.21 -8.89
CA ILE A 38 -7.14 0.41 -7.89
C ILE A 38 -8.65 0.54 -8.16
N GLU A 39 -9.33 -0.57 -8.43
CA GLU A 39 -10.80 -0.59 -8.57
C GLU A 39 -11.45 -0.97 -7.25
N PRO A 40 -12.65 -0.43 -6.96
CA PRO A 40 -13.50 -1.04 -5.95
C PRO A 40 -13.81 -2.49 -6.33
N MET A 41 -13.98 -3.36 -5.33
CA MET A 41 -14.34 -4.75 -5.59
C MET A 41 -15.67 -4.84 -6.37
N PRO A 42 -15.81 -5.79 -7.31
CA PRO A 42 -17.07 -5.98 -8.00
C PRO A 42 -18.15 -6.39 -7.00
N VAL A 43 -19.32 -5.77 -7.14
CA VAL A 43 -20.47 -5.92 -6.25
C VAL A 43 -20.82 -7.40 -6.03
N GLY A 44 -20.72 -8.23 -7.08
CA GLY A 44 -21.00 -9.67 -6.99
C GLY A 44 -20.10 -10.42 -5.99
N LYS A 45 -18.79 -10.12 -5.93
CA LYS A 45 -17.88 -10.78 -4.98
C LYS A 45 -18.08 -10.31 -3.55
N VAL A 46 -18.37 -9.02 -3.40
CA VAL A 46 -18.74 -8.45 -2.11
C VAL A 46 -20.02 -9.11 -1.59
N ALA A 47 -21.03 -9.26 -2.45
CA ALA A 47 -22.27 -9.96 -2.14
C ALA A 47 -22.02 -11.43 -1.76
N THR A 48 -21.11 -12.14 -2.44
CA THR A 48 -20.74 -13.51 -2.05
C THR A 48 -20.16 -13.56 -0.64
N VAL A 49 -19.26 -12.64 -0.28
CA VAL A 49 -18.67 -12.62 1.07
C VAL A 49 -19.71 -12.24 2.13
N PHE A 50 -20.64 -11.33 1.81
CA PHE A 50 -21.79 -11.02 2.67
C PHE A 50 -22.66 -12.24 2.93
N LEU A 51 -23.01 -12.98 1.87
CA LEU A 51 -23.80 -14.20 1.99
C LEU A 51 -23.07 -15.26 2.83
N LEU A 52 -21.77 -15.43 2.62
CA LEU A 52 -20.97 -16.39 3.39
C LEU A 52 -20.86 -16.02 4.87
N THR A 53 -20.73 -14.72 5.19
CA THR A 53 -20.68 -14.25 6.58
C THR A 53 -22.05 -14.37 7.26
N ILE A 54 -23.15 -14.03 6.59
CA ILE A 54 -24.48 -14.23 7.16
C ILE A 54 -24.77 -15.73 7.35
N ALA A 55 -24.41 -16.58 6.38
CA ALA A 55 -24.60 -18.02 6.47
C ALA A 55 -23.78 -18.64 7.61
N SER A 56 -22.51 -18.23 7.79
CA SER A 56 -21.69 -18.72 8.90
C SER A 56 -22.29 -18.33 10.26
N PHE A 57 -22.75 -17.09 10.40
CA PHE A 57 -23.43 -16.63 11.61
C PHE A 57 -24.66 -17.47 11.94
N LEU A 58 -25.51 -17.72 10.94
CA LEU A 58 -26.71 -18.53 11.13
C LEU A 58 -26.33 -19.94 11.59
N ILE A 59 -25.35 -20.60 10.97
CA ILE A 59 -24.94 -21.95 11.36
C ILE A 59 -24.44 -22.00 12.82
N ILE A 60 -23.68 -21.00 13.26
CA ILE A 60 -23.13 -20.93 14.61
C ILE A 60 -24.21 -20.71 15.67
N THR A 61 -25.21 -19.88 15.35
CA THR A 61 -26.19 -19.37 16.31
C THR A 61 -27.49 -20.16 16.31
N LEU A 62 -27.85 -20.81 15.20
CA LEU A 62 -29.16 -21.40 15.02
C LEU A 62 -29.46 -22.51 16.02
N ARG A 63 -28.51 -23.43 16.22
CA ARG A 63 -28.71 -24.60 17.08
C ARG A 63 -28.88 -24.29 18.57
N PRO A 64 -27.97 -23.53 19.24
CA PRO A 64 -28.15 -23.20 20.65
C PRO A 64 -29.40 -22.34 20.90
N MET A 65 -29.77 -21.49 19.92
CA MET A 65 -30.96 -20.66 20.03
C MET A 65 -32.25 -21.47 19.88
N LEU A 66 -32.29 -22.46 18.99
CA LEU A 66 -33.45 -23.35 18.83
C LEU A 66 -33.67 -24.26 20.04
N GLU A 67 -32.61 -24.68 20.71
CA GLU A 67 -32.70 -25.55 21.89
C GLU A 67 -33.20 -24.79 23.12
N TYR A 68 -32.93 -23.48 23.22
CA TYR A 68 -33.34 -22.65 24.35
C TYR A 68 -34.63 -21.85 24.11
N TYR A 69 -34.81 -21.26 22.93
CA TYR A 69 -35.97 -20.44 22.60
C TYR A 69 -37.05 -21.24 21.85
N GLY A 70 -38.32 -21.03 22.22
CA GLY A 70 -39.46 -21.60 21.49
C GLY A 70 -39.64 -21.00 20.09
N SER A 71 -40.42 -21.66 19.23
CA SER A 71 -40.58 -21.30 17.81
C SER A 71 -41.07 -19.86 17.55
N GLY A 72 -41.78 -19.24 18.50
CA GLY A 72 -42.28 -17.87 18.39
C GLY A 72 -41.23 -16.78 18.59
N GLU A 73 -40.18 -17.03 19.37
CA GLU A 73 -39.17 -16.01 19.73
C GLU A 73 -37.99 -15.98 18.74
N LEU A 74 -37.85 -17.02 17.90
CA LEU A 74 -36.73 -17.16 16.95
C LEU A 74 -36.64 -16.00 15.96
N VAL A 75 -37.78 -15.45 15.55
CA VAL A 75 -37.81 -14.32 14.61
C VAL A 75 -37.06 -13.13 15.19
N PHE A 76 -37.27 -12.82 16.47
CA PHE A 76 -36.59 -11.72 17.14
C PHE A 76 -35.11 -12.03 17.40
N VAL A 77 -34.81 -13.29 17.74
CA VAL A 77 -33.44 -13.76 17.96
C VAL A 77 -32.55 -13.57 16.73
N PHE A 78 -33.06 -13.78 15.51
CA PHE A 78 -32.26 -13.60 14.29
C PHE A 78 -32.36 -12.19 13.66
N LEU A 79 -33.46 -11.46 13.87
CA LEU A 79 -33.67 -10.17 13.21
C LEU A 79 -32.65 -9.10 13.65
N PHE A 80 -32.46 -8.90 14.96
CA PHE A 80 -31.54 -7.87 15.47
C PHE A 80 -30.06 -8.14 15.13
N PRO A 81 -29.53 -9.36 15.29
CA PRO A 81 -28.14 -9.64 14.96
C PRO A 81 -27.86 -9.57 13.46
N ILE A 82 -28.80 -9.98 12.60
CA ILE A 82 -28.66 -9.86 11.14
C ILE A 82 -28.57 -8.38 10.75
N ILE A 83 -29.42 -7.52 11.32
CA ILE A 83 -29.36 -6.07 11.08
C ILE A 83 -28.00 -5.50 11.51
N GLY A 84 -27.50 -5.89 12.69
CA GLY A 84 -26.19 -5.49 13.18
C GLY A 84 -25.04 -5.95 12.27
N LEU A 85 -25.08 -7.20 11.82
CA LEU A 85 -24.10 -7.75 10.88
C LEU A 85 -24.13 -7.03 9.52
N CYS A 86 -25.31 -6.74 9.00
CA CYS A 86 -25.45 -5.95 7.77
C CYS A 86 -24.81 -4.56 7.93
N ALA A 87 -25.01 -3.88 9.07
CA ALA A 87 -24.39 -2.59 9.32
C ALA A 87 -22.86 -2.67 9.40
N VAL A 88 -22.30 -3.68 10.08
CA VAL A 88 -20.85 -3.92 10.17
C VAL A 88 -20.24 -4.22 8.81
N LEU A 89 -20.93 -5.01 7.97
CA LEU A 89 -20.45 -5.34 6.64
C LEU A 89 -20.52 -4.13 5.69
N LEU A 90 -21.57 -3.31 5.77
CA LEU A 90 -21.68 -2.05 5.04
C LEU A 90 -20.58 -1.04 5.43
N ALA A 91 -20.26 -0.97 6.72
CA ALA A 91 -19.17 -0.14 7.24
C ALA A 91 -17.82 -0.54 6.62
N SER A 92 -17.58 -1.83 6.39
CA SER A 92 -16.32 -2.34 5.81
C SER A 92 -16.14 -2.03 4.32
N ILE A 93 -17.22 -1.67 3.60
CA ILE A 93 -17.16 -1.24 2.19
C ILE A 93 -17.09 0.27 2.07
N SER A 94 -17.67 1.00 3.03
CA SER A 94 -17.78 2.45 2.93
C SER A 94 -16.39 3.09 2.85
N SER A 95 -16.27 4.07 1.94
CA SER A 95 -15.02 4.80 1.71
C SER A 95 -14.89 6.03 2.60
N ALA A 96 -15.95 6.37 3.35
CA ALA A 96 -16.05 7.59 4.13
C ALA A 96 -15.89 7.29 5.63
N LYS A 97 -14.70 7.57 6.17
CA LYS A 97 -14.32 7.23 7.57
C LYS A 97 -15.35 7.58 8.66
N GLY A 98 -16.14 8.65 8.47
CA GLY A 98 -17.19 9.03 9.43
C GLY A 98 -18.44 8.15 9.38
N VAL A 99 -18.83 7.69 8.18
CA VAL A 99 -19.97 6.78 7.99
C VAL A 99 -19.62 5.38 8.50
N ASP A 100 -18.38 4.92 8.27
CA ASP A 100 -17.91 3.62 8.73
C ASP A 100 -18.00 3.53 10.27
N LEU A 101 -17.50 4.56 10.96
CA LEU A 101 -17.53 4.62 12.42
C LEU A 101 -18.95 4.62 12.98
N PHE A 102 -19.84 5.41 12.37
CA PHE A 102 -21.25 5.45 12.75
C PHE A 102 -21.92 4.08 12.59
N LEU A 103 -21.71 3.40 11.45
CA LEU A 103 -22.29 2.09 11.18
C LEU A 103 -21.76 1.00 12.11
N TYR A 104 -20.48 1.03 12.49
CA TYR A 104 -19.94 0.10 13.49
C TYR A 104 -20.58 0.31 14.87
N ILE A 105 -20.68 1.57 15.33
CA ILE A 105 -21.29 1.90 16.63
C ILE A 105 -22.77 1.50 16.63
N TRP A 106 -23.50 1.84 15.57
CA TRP A 106 -24.91 1.52 15.44
C TRP A 106 -25.16 0.01 15.35
N GLY A 107 -24.37 -0.71 14.55
CA GLY A 107 -24.46 -2.17 14.41
C GLY A 107 -24.14 -2.89 15.72
N PHE A 108 -23.12 -2.42 16.46
CA PHE A 108 -22.77 -2.98 17.76
C PHE A 108 -23.86 -2.72 18.81
N LEU A 109 -24.37 -1.49 18.92
CA LEU A 109 -25.39 -1.14 19.90
C LEU A 109 -26.73 -1.84 19.63
N PHE A 110 -27.18 -1.85 18.37
CA PHE A 110 -28.51 -2.35 18.04
C PHE A 110 -28.55 -3.86 17.82
N GLY A 111 -27.56 -4.43 17.13
CA GLY A 111 -27.49 -5.87 16.88
C GLY A 111 -26.61 -6.63 17.86
N GLY A 112 -25.43 -6.09 18.19
CA GLY A 112 -24.45 -6.76 19.05
C GLY A 112 -24.90 -6.89 20.51
N VAL A 113 -25.34 -5.80 21.14
CA VAL A 113 -25.79 -5.82 22.54
C VAL A 113 -27.03 -6.70 22.72
N ALA A 114 -28.00 -6.61 21.82
CA ALA A 114 -29.18 -7.47 21.81
C ALA A 114 -28.81 -8.96 21.69
N PHE A 115 -27.87 -9.28 20.78
CA PHE A 115 -27.38 -10.63 20.61
C PHE A 115 -26.65 -11.16 21.85
N ILE A 116 -25.77 -10.36 22.46
CA ILE A 116 -25.03 -10.77 23.67
C ILE A 116 -25.99 -11.08 24.82
N GLY A 117 -27.00 -10.23 25.05
CA GLY A 117 -28.00 -10.47 26.08
C GLY A 117 -28.70 -11.81 25.91
N MET A 118 -29.17 -12.10 24.69
CA MET A 118 -29.87 -13.36 24.37
C MET A 118 -28.94 -14.58 24.36
N ALA A 119 -27.69 -14.39 23.98
CA ALA A 119 -26.67 -15.44 23.90
C ALA A 119 -26.24 -15.95 25.28
N ILE A 120 -26.13 -15.07 26.28
CA ILE A 120 -25.70 -15.46 27.63
C ILE A 120 -26.58 -16.60 28.18
N ASP A 121 -27.90 -16.46 28.03
CA ASP A 121 -28.85 -17.46 28.55
C ASP A 121 -28.82 -18.77 27.75
N ALA A 122 -28.79 -18.69 26.42
CA ALA A 122 -28.79 -19.86 25.55
C ALA A 122 -27.49 -20.70 25.66
N TYR A 123 -26.32 -20.03 25.67
CA TYR A 123 -25.03 -20.70 25.83
C TYR A 123 -24.76 -21.12 27.28
N GLY A 124 -25.41 -20.47 28.26
CA GLY A 124 -25.42 -20.93 29.67
C GLY A 124 -26.17 -22.24 29.85
N TYR A 125 -27.26 -22.44 29.10
CA TYR A 125 -28.00 -23.71 29.07
C TYR A 125 -27.23 -24.82 28.37
N THR A 126 -26.48 -24.50 27.30
CA THR A 126 -25.72 -25.46 26.48
C THR A 126 -24.26 -25.06 26.26
N PRO A 127 -23.40 -25.19 27.28
CA PRO A 127 -22.02 -24.69 27.25
C PRO A 127 -21.12 -25.39 26.21
N PHE A 128 -21.52 -26.57 25.72
CA PHE A 128 -20.81 -27.30 24.68
C PHE A 128 -20.66 -26.50 23.36
N TYR A 129 -21.56 -25.55 23.09
CA TYR A 129 -21.51 -24.75 21.86
C TYR A 129 -20.56 -23.54 21.92
N ILE A 130 -20.04 -23.19 23.11
CA ILE A 130 -19.17 -22.01 23.31
C ILE A 130 -17.89 -22.05 22.44
N PRO A 131 -17.14 -23.16 22.34
CA PRO A 131 -15.94 -23.21 21.50
C PRO A 131 -16.24 -22.97 20.01
N TYR A 132 -17.37 -23.49 19.52
CA TYR A 132 -17.81 -23.29 18.13
C TYR A 132 -18.21 -21.83 17.87
N ALA A 133 -18.85 -21.18 18.85
CA ALA A 133 -19.18 -19.75 18.76
C ALA A 133 -17.94 -18.86 18.68
N ILE A 134 -16.93 -19.14 19.51
CA ILE A 134 -15.65 -18.41 19.49
C ILE A 134 -14.94 -18.60 18.14
N PHE A 135 -14.81 -19.85 17.68
CA PHE A 135 -14.17 -20.15 16.40
C PHE A 135 -14.87 -19.43 15.24
N GLY A 136 -16.21 -19.48 15.22
CA GLY A 136 -17.01 -18.84 14.21
C GLY A 136 -16.89 -17.31 14.19
N PHE A 137 -16.85 -16.68 15.37
CA PHE A 137 -16.61 -15.25 15.52
C PHE A 137 -15.22 -14.86 14.96
N VAL A 138 -14.18 -15.63 15.28
CA VAL A 138 -12.83 -15.40 14.75
C VAL A 138 -12.83 -15.48 13.21
N CYS A 139 -13.50 -16.47 12.63
CA CYS A 139 -13.63 -16.57 11.18
C CYS A 139 -14.31 -15.35 10.56
N MET A 140 -15.37 -14.82 11.19
CA MET A 140 -16.04 -13.60 10.70
C MET A 140 -15.12 -12.39 10.71
N VAL A 141 -14.38 -12.18 11.80
CA VAL A 141 -13.44 -11.05 11.95
C VAL A 141 -12.35 -11.15 10.88
N VAL A 142 -11.80 -12.34 10.67
CA VAL A 142 -10.77 -12.58 9.64
C VAL A 142 -11.31 -12.28 8.24
N VAL A 143 -12.50 -12.76 7.89
CA VAL A 143 -13.13 -12.48 6.59
C VAL A 143 -13.38 -10.98 6.39
N ASN A 144 -13.86 -10.29 7.41
CA ASN A 144 -14.09 -8.84 7.36
C ASN A 144 -12.78 -8.05 7.24
N PHE A 145 -11.72 -8.48 7.93
CA PHE A 145 -10.38 -7.91 7.78
C PHE A 145 -9.85 -8.05 6.35
N PHE A 146 -10.02 -9.21 5.73
CA PHE A 146 -9.63 -9.43 4.33
C PHE A 146 -10.43 -8.58 3.36
N LEU A 147 -11.73 -8.35 3.59
CA LEU A 147 -12.53 -7.42 2.77
C LEU A 147 -11.94 -6.01 2.73
N ARG A 148 -11.41 -5.53 3.86
CA ARG A 148 -10.84 -4.18 3.95
C ARG A 148 -9.42 -4.09 3.38
N THR A 149 -8.66 -5.17 3.47
CA THR A 149 -7.22 -5.20 3.17
C THR A 149 -6.86 -5.78 1.81
N LEU A 150 -7.84 -6.22 1.01
CA LEU A 150 -7.61 -6.69 -0.36
C LEU A 150 -7.86 -5.57 -1.39
N PRO A 151 -6.91 -4.66 -1.66
CA PRO A 151 -7.01 -3.74 -2.77
C PRO A 151 -6.94 -4.52 -4.08
N ARG A 152 -8.00 -4.46 -4.90
CA ARG A 152 -7.95 -4.97 -6.26
C ARG A 152 -7.28 -3.96 -7.18
N ARG A 153 -6.22 -4.39 -7.87
CA ARG A 153 -5.65 -3.62 -8.97
C ARG A 153 -6.63 -3.62 -10.15
N THR A 154 -6.78 -2.47 -10.82
CA THR A 154 -7.50 -2.35 -12.10
C THR A 154 -6.86 -3.26 -13.15
N ALA A 155 -7.56 -3.58 -14.24
CA ALA A 155 -6.95 -4.30 -15.37
C ALA A 155 -5.70 -3.55 -15.90
N TYR A 156 -5.80 -2.21 -15.95
CA TYR A 156 -4.68 -1.32 -16.28
C TYR A 156 -3.53 -1.44 -15.27
N GLY A 157 -3.82 -1.39 -13.97
CA GLY A 157 -2.83 -1.49 -12.90
C GLY A 157 -2.18 -2.87 -12.81
N ALA A 158 -2.92 -3.93 -13.14
CA ALA A 158 -2.38 -5.28 -13.27
C ALA A 158 -1.41 -5.40 -14.45
N ARG A 159 -1.78 -4.84 -15.62
CA ARG A 159 -0.90 -4.76 -16.79
C ARG A 159 0.37 -3.98 -16.49
N LEU A 160 0.24 -2.76 -15.96
CA LEU A 160 1.37 -1.90 -15.63
C LEU A 160 2.30 -2.55 -14.59
N TYR A 161 1.72 -3.19 -13.57
CA TYR A 161 2.52 -3.95 -12.61
C TYR A 161 3.27 -5.12 -13.27
N GLY A 162 2.64 -5.80 -14.23
CA GLY A 162 3.27 -6.83 -15.04
C GLY A 162 4.44 -6.29 -15.86
N GLU A 163 4.25 -5.17 -16.56
CA GLU A 163 5.28 -4.49 -17.35
C GLU A 163 6.46 -4.06 -16.47
N ILE A 164 6.21 -3.41 -15.32
CA ILE A 164 7.25 -3.01 -14.37
C ILE A 164 7.98 -4.23 -13.78
N LYS A 165 7.26 -5.30 -13.45
CA LYS A 165 7.86 -6.54 -12.92
C LYS A 165 8.71 -7.24 -13.97
N GLY A 166 8.25 -7.26 -15.23
CA GLY A 166 9.00 -7.77 -16.38
C GLY A 166 10.26 -6.97 -16.62
N PHE A 167 10.15 -5.64 -16.62
CA PHE A 167 11.29 -4.74 -16.76
C PHE A 167 12.31 -4.92 -15.61
N ARG A 168 11.85 -5.00 -14.36
CA ARG A 168 12.73 -5.29 -13.21
C ARG A 168 13.48 -6.61 -13.38
N ARG A 169 12.81 -7.66 -13.86
CA ARG A 169 13.45 -8.95 -14.16
C ARG A 169 14.48 -8.82 -15.27
N PHE A 170 14.15 -8.10 -16.35
CA PHE A 170 15.10 -7.80 -17.42
C PHE A 170 16.36 -7.10 -16.86
N LEU A 171 16.22 -6.02 -16.09
CA LEU A 171 17.37 -5.33 -15.49
C LEU A 171 18.22 -6.27 -14.61
N GLN A 172 17.55 -7.15 -13.84
CA GLN A 172 18.22 -8.08 -12.94
C GLN A 172 18.95 -9.21 -13.67
N TYR A 173 18.39 -9.76 -14.74
CA TYR A 173 18.86 -10.99 -15.38
C TYR A 173 19.41 -10.82 -16.81
N ALA A 174 19.31 -9.63 -17.42
CA ALA A 174 19.87 -9.38 -18.75
C ALA A 174 21.34 -9.78 -18.83
N GLU A 175 21.68 -10.52 -19.88
CA GLU A 175 23.03 -11.00 -20.16
C GLU A 175 23.85 -9.93 -20.87
N LYS A 176 25.17 -9.95 -20.69
CA LYS A 176 26.09 -8.96 -21.27
C LYS A 176 25.95 -8.79 -22.80
N PRO A 177 25.90 -9.86 -23.62
CA PRO A 177 25.78 -9.71 -25.07
C PRO A 177 24.51 -8.95 -25.49
N LYS A 178 23.40 -9.16 -24.77
CA LYS A 178 22.15 -8.46 -25.05
C LYS A 178 22.22 -6.98 -24.66
N LEU A 179 22.98 -6.65 -23.62
CA LEU A 179 23.20 -5.26 -23.22
C LEU A 179 24.14 -4.54 -24.19
N GLU A 180 25.17 -5.22 -24.70
CA GLU A 180 26.06 -4.68 -25.74
C GLU A 180 25.29 -4.35 -27.03
N GLU A 181 24.41 -5.25 -27.48
CA GLU A 181 23.53 -5.00 -28.63
C GLU A 181 22.66 -3.74 -28.43
N LEU A 182 22.04 -3.59 -27.25
CA LEU A 182 21.19 -2.44 -26.94
C LEU A 182 21.97 -1.12 -26.86
N VAL A 183 23.22 -1.14 -26.39
CA VAL A 183 24.10 0.03 -26.36
C VAL A 183 24.56 0.39 -27.78
N ASN A 184 24.84 -0.60 -28.61
CA ASN A 184 25.22 -0.37 -30.01
C ASN A 184 24.07 0.25 -30.81
N GLU A 185 22.83 -0.18 -30.56
CA GLU A 185 21.63 0.41 -31.16
C GLU A 185 21.34 1.81 -30.60
N ASN A 186 21.49 1.99 -29.29
CA ASN A 186 21.28 3.26 -28.62
C ASN A 186 22.38 3.52 -27.57
N PRO A 187 23.38 4.36 -27.88
CA PRO A 187 24.46 4.70 -26.96
C PRO A 187 23.97 5.33 -25.64
N SER A 188 22.81 6.01 -25.63
CA SER A 188 22.25 6.62 -24.42
C SER A 188 21.46 5.65 -23.53
N TYR A 189 21.25 4.40 -23.96
CA TYR A 189 20.35 3.45 -23.29
C TYR A 189 20.69 3.25 -21.80
N PHE A 190 21.97 3.20 -21.47
CA PHE A 190 22.42 3.10 -20.09
C PHE A 190 21.90 4.27 -19.23
N TYR A 191 22.03 5.49 -19.72
CA TYR A 191 21.67 6.72 -19.01
C TYR A 191 20.15 6.89 -18.92
N ASP A 192 19.42 6.51 -19.98
CA ASP A 192 17.96 6.59 -20.02
C ASP A 192 17.31 5.65 -18.99
N VAL A 193 17.90 4.46 -18.82
CA VAL A 193 17.40 3.43 -17.89
C VAL A 193 17.83 3.69 -16.44
N LEU A 194 18.91 4.45 -16.24
CA LEU A 194 19.53 4.65 -14.93
C LEU A 194 18.56 5.17 -13.85
N PRO A 195 17.72 6.21 -14.08
CA PRO A 195 16.77 6.69 -13.06
C PRO A 195 15.79 5.60 -12.61
N TYR A 196 15.32 4.75 -13.53
CA TYR A 196 14.40 3.66 -13.22
C TYR A 196 15.06 2.58 -12.36
N THR A 197 16.37 2.35 -12.55
CA THR A 197 17.11 1.37 -11.74
C THR A 197 17.25 1.79 -10.28
N TYR A 198 17.37 3.10 -10.02
CA TYR A 198 17.37 3.65 -8.66
C TYR A 198 16.01 3.46 -7.99
N VAL A 199 14.90 3.77 -8.69
CA VAL A 199 13.54 3.56 -8.18
C VAL A 199 13.27 2.07 -7.90
N LEU A 200 13.81 1.17 -8.72
CA LEU A 200 13.65 -0.28 -8.57
C LEU A 200 14.66 -0.93 -7.62
N GLY A 201 15.62 -0.17 -7.06
CA GLY A 201 16.66 -0.68 -6.15
C GLY A 201 17.65 -1.63 -6.82
N LEU A 202 17.87 -1.49 -8.13
CA LEU A 202 18.76 -2.33 -8.94
C LEU A 202 19.98 -1.57 -9.50
N SER A 203 20.17 -0.30 -9.15
CA SER A 203 21.22 0.56 -9.72
C SER A 203 22.62 -0.06 -9.63
N SER A 204 23.04 -0.59 -8.47
CA SER A 204 24.36 -1.22 -8.34
C SER A 204 24.54 -2.45 -9.25
N LYS A 205 23.50 -3.28 -9.40
CA LYS A 205 23.55 -4.45 -10.30
C LYS A 205 23.57 -4.02 -11.75
N TRP A 206 22.80 -3.00 -12.10
CA TRP A 206 22.75 -2.43 -13.45
C TRP A 206 24.10 -1.85 -13.85
N ILE A 207 24.66 -0.93 -13.05
CA ILE A 207 25.94 -0.28 -13.31
C ILE A 207 27.06 -1.29 -13.49
N LYS A 208 27.14 -2.30 -12.63
CA LYS A 208 28.15 -3.37 -12.72
C LYS A 208 28.07 -4.17 -14.03
N LYS A 209 26.88 -4.35 -14.61
CA LYS A 209 26.73 -5.09 -15.87
C LYS A 209 27.31 -4.32 -17.07
N PHE A 210 27.36 -2.99 -16.98
CA PHE A 210 27.88 -2.11 -18.02
C PHE A 210 29.37 -1.77 -17.84
N GLU A 211 30.01 -2.28 -16.78
CA GLU A 211 31.47 -2.23 -16.65
C GLU A 211 32.14 -2.93 -17.84
N GLY A 212 32.89 -2.16 -18.62
CA GLY A 212 33.59 -2.63 -19.82
C GLY A 212 32.77 -2.59 -21.12
N ILE A 213 31.47 -2.28 -21.05
CA ILE A 213 30.61 -2.07 -22.24
C ILE A 213 30.62 -0.59 -22.65
N LEU A 214 30.60 0.32 -21.67
CA LEU A 214 30.61 1.75 -21.90
C LEU A 214 32.05 2.24 -22.03
N SER A 215 32.47 2.52 -23.27
CA SER A 215 33.80 3.06 -23.56
C SER A 215 33.87 4.58 -23.56
N GLU A 216 32.74 5.28 -23.76
CA GLU A 216 32.70 6.75 -23.83
C GLU A 216 31.88 7.37 -22.70
N PRO A 217 32.40 8.40 -22.01
CA PRO A 217 31.63 9.20 -21.08
C PRO A 217 30.56 10.03 -21.82
N PRO A 218 29.49 10.46 -21.14
CA PRO A 218 28.47 11.28 -21.77
C PRO A 218 29.00 12.70 -22.02
N ASP A 219 28.45 13.39 -23.04
CA ASP A 219 28.95 14.70 -23.51
C ASP A 219 29.03 15.79 -22.44
N TRP A 220 28.21 15.70 -21.39
CA TRP A 220 28.20 16.65 -20.28
C TRP A 220 29.30 16.37 -19.23
N TYR A 221 29.95 15.21 -19.29
CA TYR A 221 30.97 14.80 -18.33
C TYR A 221 32.36 15.12 -18.86
N HIS A 222 33.01 16.10 -18.25
CA HIS A 222 34.40 16.44 -18.54
C HIS A 222 35.28 16.03 -17.35
N SER A 223 36.28 15.20 -17.61
CA SER A 223 37.34 14.86 -16.66
C SER A 223 38.70 15.11 -17.29
N SER A 224 39.64 15.63 -16.51
CA SER A 224 41.04 15.79 -16.92
C SER A 224 41.71 14.45 -17.25
N SER A 225 41.20 13.33 -16.71
CA SER A 225 41.69 11.98 -16.97
C SER A 225 41.03 11.29 -18.18
N GLY A 226 40.06 11.94 -18.84
CA GLY A 226 39.34 11.41 -20.01
C GLY A 226 38.49 10.15 -19.77
N THR A 227 38.48 9.61 -18.55
CA THR A 227 37.85 8.34 -18.20
C THR A 227 36.88 8.51 -17.04
N MET A 228 35.66 7.98 -17.17
CA MET A 228 34.64 8.01 -16.12
C MET A 228 34.60 6.67 -15.39
N SER A 229 34.82 6.67 -14.07
CA SER A 229 34.58 5.48 -13.25
C SER A 229 33.11 5.40 -12.86
N PHE A 230 32.36 4.51 -13.51
CA PHE A 230 30.94 4.29 -13.24
C PHE A 230 30.65 3.81 -11.81
N VAL A 231 31.57 3.04 -11.22
CA VAL A 231 31.49 2.61 -9.82
C VAL A 231 31.58 3.81 -8.88
N ALA A 232 32.58 4.68 -9.08
CA ALA A 232 32.74 5.90 -8.28
C ALA A 232 31.53 6.84 -8.45
N PHE A 233 31.01 6.98 -9.67
CA PHE A 233 29.79 7.74 -9.94
C PHE A 233 28.57 7.17 -9.20
N SER A 234 28.40 5.85 -9.18
CA SER A 234 27.32 5.20 -8.42
C SER A 234 27.41 5.53 -6.93
N HIS A 235 28.61 5.47 -6.35
CA HIS A 235 28.82 5.78 -4.93
C HIS A 235 28.54 7.24 -4.62
N PHE A 236 29.03 8.15 -5.46
CA PHE A 236 28.75 9.58 -5.35
C PHE A 236 27.24 9.85 -5.39
N MET A 237 26.54 9.36 -6.42
CA MET A 237 25.10 9.54 -6.57
C MET A 237 24.30 9.02 -5.37
N ASN A 238 24.64 7.83 -4.86
CA ASN A 238 23.97 7.26 -3.70
C ASN A 238 24.21 8.10 -2.43
N SER A 239 25.47 8.54 -2.22
CA SER A 239 25.81 9.44 -1.10
C SER A 239 25.04 10.76 -1.19
N THR A 240 25.08 11.43 -2.34
CA THR A 240 24.39 12.69 -2.59
C THR A 240 22.87 12.56 -2.42
N MET A 241 22.25 11.48 -2.92
CA MET A 241 20.83 11.24 -2.73
C MET A 241 20.49 11.03 -1.25
N ASN A 242 21.28 10.26 -0.50
CA ASN A 242 21.06 10.05 0.93
C ASN A 242 21.20 11.35 1.73
N THR A 243 22.23 12.15 1.45
CA THR A 243 22.42 13.47 2.06
C THR A 243 21.28 14.42 1.69
N GLY A 244 20.87 14.44 0.42
CA GLY A 244 19.76 15.26 -0.07
C GLY A 244 18.43 14.89 0.57
N MET A 245 18.10 13.60 0.66
CA MET A 245 16.90 13.12 1.35
C MET A 245 16.90 13.51 2.84
N SER A 246 18.06 13.42 3.49
CA SER A 246 18.23 13.82 4.89
C SER A 246 18.01 15.32 5.08
N ALA A 247 18.58 16.15 4.19
CA ALA A 247 18.41 17.60 4.21
C ALA A 247 17.00 18.06 3.81
N MET A 248 16.31 17.33 2.93
CA MET A 248 14.93 17.65 2.52
C MET A 248 13.88 17.22 3.55
N SER A 249 14.25 16.41 4.55
CA SER A 249 13.34 16.03 5.64
C SER A 249 13.05 17.17 6.61
N SER A 250 13.90 18.20 6.65
CA SER A 250 13.58 19.49 7.27
C SER A 250 12.73 20.31 6.30
N SER A 251 11.41 20.35 6.53
CA SER A 251 10.60 21.46 6.01
C SER A 251 11.19 22.78 6.53
N PRO A 252 11.44 23.80 5.69
CA PRO A 252 11.68 25.15 6.18
C PRO A 252 10.43 25.58 6.95
N GLY A 253 10.51 25.53 8.27
CA GLY A 253 9.45 25.98 9.15
C GLY A 253 9.20 27.46 8.93
N GLY A 254 8.06 27.79 8.31
CA GLY A 254 7.44 29.09 8.48
C GLY A 254 6.97 29.20 9.92
N GLY A 255 7.73 29.90 10.75
CA GLY A 255 7.39 30.14 12.15
C GLY A 255 6.13 31.00 12.27
N SER A 256 5.16 30.51 13.05
CA SER A 256 4.24 31.32 13.87
C SER A 256 3.33 30.39 14.67
N GLY A 257 3.58 30.28 15.99
CA GLY A 257 2.53 30.01 16.98
C GLY A 257 2.47 28.62 17.61
N GLY A 258 3.10 28.49 18.78
CA GLY A 258 2.46 27.94 19.98
C GLY A 258 2.27 26.42 20.13
N GLY A 259 3.02 25.84 21.08
CA GLY A 259 2.44 24.89 22.04
C GLY A 259 2.72 23.40 21.83
N GLY A 260 3.70 22.90 22.59
CA GLY A 260 3.55 21.70 23.42
C GLY A 260 3.61 20.31 22.76
N GLY A 261 4.44 19.45 23.34
CA GLY A 261 4.24 17.99 23.30
C GLY A 261 5.34 17.22 22.58
N GLY A 262 6.35 16.78 23.34
CA GLY A 262 7.31 15.80 22.86
C GLY A 262 6.66 14.42 22.70
N PHE A 263 7.13 13.66 21.70
CA PHE A 263 6.99 12.22 21.67
C PHE A 263 8.30 11.60 21.19
N SER A 264 8.95 10.94 22.13
CA SER A 264 10.07 10.04 21.92
C SER A 264 9.60 8.74 21.24
N GLY A 265 10.40 8.26 20.29
CA GLY A 265 10.68 6.83 20.12
C GLY A 265 9.63 5.96 19.44
N GLY A 266 10.02 5.34 18.33
CA GLY A 266 9.26 4.24 17.74
C GLY A 266 9.66 3.89 16.32
N GLY A 267 10.94 3.55 16.10
CA GLY A 267 11.40 2.97 14.84
C GLY A 267 10.88 1.55 14.67
N GLY A 268 10.05 1.31 13.66
CA GLY A 268 9.63 -0.02 13.22
C GLY A 268 10.27 -0.38 11.89
N GLY A 269 11.38 -1.11 11.94
CA GLY A 269 12.06 -1.68 10.78
C GLY A 269 11.29 -2.85 10.19
N GLY A 270 11.01 -2.80 8.89
CA GLY A 270 10.44 -3.91 8.14
C GLY A 270 11.54 -4.86 7.64
N GLY A 271 11.66 -6.02 8.29
CA GLY A 271 12.50 -7.12 7.84
C GLY A 271 11.91 -7.81 6.62
N GLY A 272 12.67 -7.82 5.52
CA GLY A 272 12.38 -8.65 4.35
C GLY A 272 12.79 -10.09 4.62
N GLY A 273 11.80 -10.99 4.70
CA GLY A 273 12.02 -12.42 4.70
C GLY A 273 12.24 -12.94 3.27
N SER A 274 13.48 -13.29 2.95
CA SER A 274 13.83 -14.15 1.83
C SER A 274 13.48 -15.60 2.18
N SER A 275 12.58 -16.24 1.43
CA SER A 275 12.42 -17.68 1.44
C SER A 275 13.28 -18.29 0.33
N TRP A 276 14.00 -19.33 0.75
CA TRP A 276 14.49 -20.41 -0.08
C TRP A 276 13.32 -21.20 -0.67
#